data_AF-A0A928HWG6-F1
#
_entry.id   AF-A0A928HWG6-F1
#
_cell.length_a   1.000
_cell.length_b   1.000
_cell.length_c   1.000
_cell.angle_alpha   90.00
_cell.angle_beta   90.00
_cell.angle_gamma   90.00
#
_symmetry.space_group_name_H-M   'P 1'
#
loop_
_entity.id
_entity.type
_entity.pdbx_description
1 polymer ?
#
loop_
_entity_poly.entity_id
_entity_poly.type
_entity_poly.pdbx_seq_one_letter_code
_entity_poly.pdbx_strand_id
1 'polypeptide(L)'
;MTENNRASTRARRRANIPQCPLRYGEPCTLCQAYVTGPEDCQTVALVMSDPDLKAEWARGRAEWMKQQRQAAGAATASHAGGADPQVGASSNGSSSTGLFVGHPRSW
;
A
#
# COMPACT_ATOMS: atom_id res chain seq x y z
N MET A 1 -13.11 0.31 -26.33
CA MET A 1 -12.09 1.38 -26.19
C MET A 1 -12.38 2.32 -25.01
N THR A 2 -13.06 1.87 -23.94
CA THR A 2 -13.60 2.73 -22.87
C THR A 2 -12.88 2.54 -21.52
N GLU A 3 -12.31 1.36 -21.25
CA GLU A 3 -11.50 1.05 -20.06
C GLU A 3 -10.32 2.01 -19.84
N ASN A 4 -9.54 2.30 -20.89
CA ASN A 4 -8.33 3.12 -20.78
C ASN A 4 -8.65 4.57 -20.36
N ASN A 5 -9.81 5.09 -20.77
CA ASN A 5 -10.24 6.44 -20.40
C ASN A 5 -10.68 6.49 -18.92
N ARG A 6 -11.27 5.41 -18.40
CA ARG A 6 -11.65 5.28 -16.99
C ARG A 6 -10.43 5.16 -16.07
N ALA A 7 -9.42 4.41 -16.47
CA ALA A 7 -8.16 4.32 -15.73
C ALA A 7 -7.42 5.67 -15.69
N SER A 8 -7.36 6.37 -16.83
CA SER A 8 -6.70 7.68 -16.95
C SER A 8 -7.40 8.78 -16.12
N THR A 9 -8.74 8.79 -16.09
CA THR A 9 -9.51 9.74 -15.27
C THR A 9 -9.39 9.46 -13.76
N ARG A 10 -9.29 8.20 -13.34
CA ARG A 10 -9.04 7.84 -11.92
C ARG A 10 -7.64 8.26 -11.47
N ALA A 11 -6.64 8.13 -12.32
CA ALA A 11 -5.27 8.58 -12.05
C ALA A 11 -5.18 10.10 -11.88
N ARG A 12 -5.84 10.89 -12.75
CA ARG A 12 -5.88 12.36 -12.61
C ARG A 12 -6.59 12.82 -11.34
N ARG A 13 -7.72 12.20 -10.96
CA ARG A 13 -8.42 12.56 -9.72
C ARG A 13 -7.57 12.33 -8.48
N ARG A 14 -6.73 11.28 -8.47
CA ARG A 14 -5.79 11.01 -7.36
C ARG A 14 -4.72 12.10 -7.22
N ALA A 15 -4.33 12.76 -8.32
CA ALA A 15 -3.35 13.85 -8.29
C ALA A 15 -3.87 15.13 -7.61
N ASN A 16 -5.20 15.32 -7.53
CA ASN A 16 -5.81 16.50 -6.90
C ASN A 16 -6.27 16.26 -5.45
N ILE A 17 -5.94 15.12 -4.84
CA ILE A 17 -6.35 14.85 -3.46
C ILE A 17 -5.34 15.52 -2.52
N PRO A 18 -5.74 16.51 -1.71
CA PRO A 18 -4.85 17.16 -0.77
C PRO A 18 -4.27 16.13 0.20
N GLN A 19 -2.95 16.14 0.36
CA GLN A 19 -2.22 15.22 1.23
C GLN A 19 -2.09 15.83 2.63
N CYS A 20 -2.19 15.02 3.67
CA CYS A 20 -1.97 15.48 5.05
C CYS A 20 -0.46 15.66 5.30
N PRO A 21 0.04 16.85 5.71
CA PRO A 21 1.46 17.06 5.99
C PRO A 21 1.99 16.15 7.10
N LEU A 22 1.15 15.82 8.09
CA LEU A 22 1.51 15.00 9.25
C LEU A 22 1.48 13.50 8.97
N ARG A 23 0.67 13.04 8.00
CA ARG A 23 0.59 11.63 7.60
C ARG A 23 1.22 11.46 6.23
N TYR A 24 2.48 11.02 6.23
CA TYR A 24 3.28 10.97 5.02
C TYR A 24 2.67 10.05 3.94
N GLY A 25 2.35 10.64 2.78
CA GLY A 25 1.80 9.93 1.62
C GLY A 25 0.33 9.50 1.75
N GLU A 26 -0.39 9.99 2.76
CA GLU A 26 -1.79 9.68 3.00
C GLU A 26 -2.67 10.91 2.70
N PRO A 27 -3.78 10.74 1.94
CA PRO A 27 -4.71 11.82 1.68
C PRO A 27 -5.34 12.33 2.98
N CYS A 28 -5.73 13.60 3.01
CA CYS A 28 -6.46 14.14 4.15
C CYS A 28 -7.78 13.38 4.37
N THR A 29 -7.99 12.86 5.58
CA THR A 29 -9.21 12.14 5.98
C THR A 29 -10.19 13.00 6.77
N LEU A 30 -9.95 14.31 6.87
CA LEU A 30 -10.77 15.24 7.65
C LEU A 30 -10.99 14.76 9.09
N CYS A 31 -9.92 14.30 9.73
CA CYS A 31 -9.98 13.70 11.07
C CYS A 31 -10.42 14.66 12.18
N GLN A 32 -10.32 15.97 11.95
CA GLN A 32 -10.67 16.99 12.91
C GLN A 32 -12.00 17.65 12.52
N ALA A 33 -12.84 17.96 13.51
CA ALA A 33 -14.13 18.58 13.26
C ALA A 33 -13.99 19.95 12.58
N TYR A 34 -14.91 20.24 11.65
CA TYR A 34 -15.00 21.49 10.89
C TYR A 34 -13.84 21.80 9.94
N VAL A 35 -12.90 20.87 9.74
CA VAL A 35 -11.78 21.05 8.81
C VAL A 35 -12.21 20.69 7.39
N THR A 36 -11.84 21.52 6.42
CA THR A 36 -12.08 21.28 4.99
C THR A 36 -10.86 20.74 4.25
N GLY A 37 -9.66 20.91 4.81
CA GLY A 37 -8.40 20.48 4.22
C GLY A 37 -7.20 20.72 5.13
N PRO A 38 -5.98 20.33 4.70
CA PRO A 38 -4.76 20.55 5.49
C PRO A 38 -4.45 22.03 5.78
N GLU A 39 -4.94 22.96 4.95
CA GLU A 39 -4.80 24.40 5.10
C GLU A 39 -5.59 24.97 6.30
N ASP A 40 -6.67 24.30 6.69
CA ASP A 40 -7.61 24.71 7.75
C ASP A 40 -7.49 23.81 9.00
N CYS A 41 -6.48 22.93 9.02
CA CYS A 41 -6.25 22.01 10.12
C CYS A 41 -5.40 22.65 11.21
N GLN A 42 -5.97 22.88 12.39
CA GLN A 42 -5.27 23.52 13.51
C GLN A 42 -4.00 22.79 13.94
N THR A 43 -3.98 21.46 13.91
CA THR A 43 -2.79 20.66 14.24
C THR A 43 -1.66 20.90 13.25
N VAL A 44 -1.99 20.98 11.95
CA VAL A 44 -1.00 21.31 10.91
C VAL A 44 -0.47 22.72 11.13
N ALA A 45 -1.35 23.69 11.41
CA ALA A 45 -0.96 25.07 11.68
C ALA A 45 0.03 25.16 12.85
N LEU A 46 -0.24 24.49 13.97
CA LEU A 46 0.65 24.48 15.14
C LEU A 46 2.04 23.92 14.79
N VAL A 47 2.10 22.72 14.22
CA VAL A 47 3.38 22.06 13.87
C VAL A 47 4.17 22.87 12.85
N MET A 48 3.51 23.50 11.87
CA MET A 48 4.19 24.27 10.83
C MET A 48 4.58 25.69 11.27
N SER A 49 3.97 26.21 12.34
CA SER A 49 4.27 27.54 12.89
C SER A 49 5.45 27.53 13.86
N ASP A 50 5.63 26.43 14.61
CA ASP A 50 6.74 26.25 15.54
C ASP A 50 8.01 25.78 14.78
N PRO A 51 9.13 26.51 14.90
CA PRO A 51 10.36 26.19 14.16
C PRO A 51 10.98 24.85 14.56
N ASP A 52 10.90 24.48 15.84
CA ASP A 52 11.51 23.25 16.35
C ASP A 52 10.68 22.04 15.93
N LEU A 53 9.36 22.13 16.03
CA LEU A 53 8.45 21.08 15.53
C LEU A 53 8.55 20.91 14.02
N LYS A 54 8.66 22.02 13.29
CA LYS A 54 8.83 21.99 11.83
C LYS A 54 10.16 21.37 11.43
N ALA A 55 11.23 21.63 12.16
CA ALA A 55 12.53 21.01 11.93
C ALA A 55 12.45 19.49 12.15
N GLU A 56 11.85 19.04 13.26
CA GLU A 56 11.72 17.62 13.54
C GLU A 56 10.84 16.90 12.51
N TRP A 57 9.73 17.52 12.11
CA TRP A 57 8.90 17.02 11.03
C TRP A 57 9.65 16.92 9.70
N ALA A 58 10.49 17.91 9.37
CA ALA A 58 11.29 17.87 8.15
C ALA A 58 12.29 16.70 8.16
N ARG A 59 12.87 16.39 9.32
CA ARG A 59 13.73 15.21 9.50
C ARG A 59 12.95 13.92 9.28
N GLY A 60 11.81 13.75 9.95
CA GLY A 60 10.96 12.57 9.78
C GLY A 60 10.48 12.38 8.34
N ARG A 61 10.11 13.46 7.65
CA ARG A 61 9.77 13.44 6.22
C ARG A 61 10.95 12.98 5.36
N ALA A 62 12.15 13.49 5.60
CA ALA A 62 13.33 13.11 4.82
C ALA A 62 13.65 11.62 4.99
N GLU A 63 13.51 11.09 6.20
CA GLU A 63 13.68 9.66 6.50
C GLU A 63 12.62 8.80 5.79
N TRP A 64 11.35 9.21 5.83
CA TRP A 64 10.28 8.54 5.11
C TRP A 64 10.55 8.50 3.60
N MET A 65 11.00 9.61 3.01
CA MET A 65 11.36 9.65 1.58
C MET A 65 12.52 8.71 1.23
N LYS A 66 13.52 8.59 2.12
CA LYS A 66 14.63 7.62 1.93
C LYS A 66 14.09 6.19 1.92
N GLN A 67 13.23 5.84 2.88
CA GLN A 67 12.61 4.52 2.96
C GLN A 67 11.77 4.21 1.72
N GLN A 68 10.98 5.18 1.23
CA GLN A 68 10.18 5.00 0.02
C GLN A 68 11.03 4.80 -1.24
N ARG A 69 12.15 5.51 -1.37
CA ARG A 69 13.09 5.29 -2.48
C ARG A 69 13.72 3.91 -2.42
N GLN A 70 14.06 3.42 -1.24
CA GLN A 70 14.60 2.07 -1.05
C GLN A 70 13.55 1.00 -1.40
N ALA A 71 12.31 1.18 -0.94
CA ALA A 71 11.20 0.29 -1.28
C ALA A 71 10.91 0.27 -2.78
N ALA A 72 10.91 1.42 -3.44
CA ALA A 72 10.73 1.52 -4.89
C ALA A 72 11.88 0.85 -5.66
N GLY A 73 13.14 1.06 -5.24
CA GLY A 73 14.30 0.41 -5.82
C GLY A 73 14.26 -1.12 -5.68
N ALA A 74 13.85 -1.63 -4.52
CA ALA A 74 13.64 -3.05 -4.27
C ALA A 74 12.53 -3.64 -5.15
N ALA A 75 11.42 -2.91 -5.36
CA ALA A 75 10.32 -3.32 -6.24
C ALA A 75 10.75 -3.38 -7.72
N THR A 76 11.55 -2.42 -8.20
CA THR A 76 12.09 -2.47 -9.57
C THR A 76 13.09 -3.60 -9.77
N ALA A 77 13.92 -3.93 -8.77
CA ALA A 77 14.86 -5.04 -8.84
C ALA A 77 14.14 -6.40 -8.89
N SER A 78 13.01 -6.53 -8.19
CA SER A 78 12.20 -7.77 -8.19
C SER A 78 11.34 -7.95 -9.45
N HIS A 79 11.04 -6.88 -10.20
CA HIS A 79 10.38 -6.98 -11.52
C HIS A 79 11.33 -7.29 -12.68
N ALA A 80 12.65 -7.06 -12.54
CA ALA A 80 13.64 -7.38 -13.56
C ALA A 80 13.95 -8.89 -13.69
N GLY A 81 13.39 -9.74 -12.81
CA GLY A 81 13.52 -11.20 -12.82
C GLY A 81 12.38 -11.96 -13.51
N GLY A 82 11.49 -11.28 -14.24
CA GLY A 82 10.35 -11.91 -14.94
C GLY A 82 10.69 -12.29 -16.39
N ALA A 83 11.46 -13.37 -16.57
CA ALA A 83 11.45 -14.14 -17.82
C ALA A 83 10.63 -15.42 -17.58
N ASP A 84 9.33 -15.35 -17.83
CA ASP A 84 8.44 -16.51 -17.85
C ASP A 84 8.61 -17.26 -19.19
N PRO A 85 8.84 -18.58 -19.13
CA PRO A 85 7.96 -19.45 -19.89
C PRO A 85 7.28 -20.46 -18.97
N GLN A 86 5.99 -20.26 -18.75
CA GLN A 86 5.07 -21.27 -18.25
C GLN A 86 5.14 -22.56 -19.08
N VAL A 87 5.25 -23.72 -18.44
CA VAL A 87 4.23 -24.79 -18.28
C VAL A 87 4.89 -26.18 -18.22
N GLY A 88 4.60 -26.93 -17.15
CA GLY A 88 5.02 -28.33 -17.01
C GLY A 88 4.51 -28.91 -15.70
N ALA A 89 3.32 -29.50 -15.77
CA ALA A 89 2.48 -29.90 -14.65
C ALA A 89 3.13 -30.84 -13.62
N SER A 90 2.72 -30.62 -12.37
CA SER A 90 2.84 -31.54 -11.25
C SER A 90 2.11 -32.86 -11.48
N SER A 91 2.74 -33.97 -11.08
CA SER A 91 2.03 -35.10 -10.50
C SER A 91 2.89 -35.73 -9.41
N ASN A 92 2.65 -35.34 -8.16
CA ASN A 92 3.13 -36.06 -6.99
C ASN A 92 2.43 -37.43 -6.93
N GLY A 93 3.19 -38.50 -7.10
CA GLY A 93 2.77 -39.85 -6.71
C GLY A 93 2.92 -40.01 -5.20
N SER A 94 1.89 -39.62 -4.44
CA SER A 94 1.81 -39.93 -3.01
C SER A 94 1.23 -41.32 -2.82
N SER A 95 2.13 -42.27 -2.53
CA SER A 95 1.81 -43.56 -1.94
C SER A 95 1.16 -43.37 -0.58
N SER A 96 -0.11 -43.74 -0.43
CA SER A 96 -0.68 -44.03 0.89
C SER A 96 -1.68 -45.17 0.79
N THR A 97 -1.23 -46.31 1.29
CA THR A 97 -1.91 -47.58 1.47
C THR A 97 -3.26 -47.39 2.17
N GLY A 98 -4.35 -47.68 1.48
CA GLY A 98 -5.70 -47.73 2.05
C GLY A 98 -5.90 -49.02 2.85
N LEU A 99 -5.88 -48.91 4.17
CA LEU A 99 -6.41 -49.92 5.10
C LEU A 99 -7.51 -49.25 5.93
N PHE A 100 -8.71 -49.13 5.35
CA PHE A 100 -9.91 -48.82 6.11
C PHE A 100 -10.65 -50.12 6.39
N VAL A 101 -10.39 -50.70 7.56
CA VAL A 101 -11.19 -51.79 8.12
C VAL A 101 -12.57 -51.22 8.46
N GLY A 102 -13.59 -51.75 7.79
CA GLY A 102 -14.98 -51.40 8.03
C GLY A 102 -15.41 -51.74 9.45
N HIS A 103 -16.27 -50.88 10.02
CA HIS A 103 -17.12 -51.22 11.16
C HIS A 103 -18.57 -50.86 10.80
N PRO A 104 -19.53 -51.79 10.99
CA PRO A 104 -20.91 -51.57 10.63
C PRO A 104 -21.63 -50.65 11.62
N ARG A 105 -22.49 -49.79 11.08
CA ARG A 105 -23.46 -48.96 11.81
C ARG A 105 -24.47 -49.85 12.53
N SER A 106 -24.72 -49.56 13.80
CA SER A 106 -25.91 -50.01 14.53
C SER A 106 -26.42 -48.89 15.43
N TRP A 107 -27.52 -48.31 14.96
CA TRP A 107 -28.60 -47.53 15.62
C TRP A 107 -28.29 -46.16 16.20
#